data_AF-A0A519UHF6-F1
#
_entry.id   AF-A0A519UHF6-F1
#
_cell.length_a   1.000
_cell.length_b   1.000
_cell.length_c   1.000
_cell.angle_alpha   90.00
_cell.angle_beta   90.00
_cell.angle_gamma   90.00
#
_symmetry.space_group_name_H-M   'P 1'
#
loop_
_entity.id
_entity.type
_entity.pdbx_description
1 polymer ?
#
loop_
_entity_poly.entity_id
_entity_poly.type
_entity_poly.pdbx_seq_one_letter_code
_entity_poly.pdbx_strand_id
1 'polypeptide(L)'
;MVSSFQANAQRFRGKIEYYSSALSEFDGKIKSIDDKQIEYYLSALSEFNGKVKSIGNTSVEYYLSAIPEFNGKIKSIGNKNVEYYLSALPGITGKIKSIGSIKFEYNYSGSSKSDGKVKSIQNEGDDPESEDALDTYYFIERLNRQ
;
A
#
# COMPACT_ATOMS: atom_id res chain seq x y z
N MET A 1 8.57 16.08 -33.24
CA MET A 1 9.10 16.25 -31.87
C MET A 1 8.48 15.13 -31.05
N VAL A 2 9.25 14.07 -30.77
CA VAL A 2 8.75 12.85 -30.12
C VAL A 2 8.58 13.17 -28.64
N SER A 3 7.35 13.05 -28.14
CA SER A 3 7.02 13.25 -26.73
C SER A 3 7.76 12.20 -25.90
N SER A 4 8.50 12.65 -24.89
CA SER A 4 9.30 11.85 -23.98
C SER A 4 8.41 11.04 -23.02
N PHE A 5 7.65 10.08 -23.56
CA PHE A 5 7.00 9.00 -22.82
C PHE A 5 7.88 7.74 -22.85
N GLN A 6 9.14 7.89 -22.43
CA GLN A 6 9.91 6.75 -21.93
C GLN A 6 9.99 6.90 -20.42
N ALA A 7 8.88 6.58 -19.74
CA ALA A 7 8.99 6.17 -18.35
C ALA A 7 9.92 4.96 -18.31
N ASN A 8 10.95 5.01 -17.46
CA ASN A 8 11.91 3.95 -17.23
C ASN A 8 11.23 2.70 -16.64
N ALA A 9 10.39 2.01 -17.41
CA ALA A 9 10.08 0.61 -17.14
C ALA A 9 11.33 -0.19 -17.52
N GLN A 10 12.28 -0.27 -16.60
CA GLN A 10 13.36 -1.23 -16.73
C GLN A 10 12.70 -2.59 -16.88
N ARG A 11 12.92 -3.26 -18.03
CA ARG A 11 12.39 -4.61 -18.25
C ARG A 11 12.91 -5.48 -17.10
N PHE A 12 12.00 -5.99 -16.28
CA PHE A 12 12.35 -6.97 -15.26
C PHE A 12 12.99 -8.17 -15.95
N ARG A 13 14.22 -8.52 -15.55
CA ARG A 13 15.03 -9.60 -16.15
C ARG A 13 15.01 -10.89 -15.32
N GLY A 14 14.29 -10.92 -14.21
CA GLY A 14 14.18 -12.09 -13.35
C GLY A 14 13.13 -13.09 -13.80
N LYS A 15 13.06 -14.21 -13.10
CA LYS A 15 12.06 -15.25 -13.31
C LYS A 15 10.78 -14.89 -12.55
N ILE A 16 9.63 -15.01 -13.21
CA ILE A 16 8.33 -14.95 -12.55
C ILE A 16 7.66 -16.31 -12.73
N GLU A 17 7.27 -16.95 -11.64
CA GLU A 17 6.41 -18.13 -11.67
C GLU A 17 4.99 -17.74 -11.25
N TYR A 18 4.00 -18.40 -11.86
CA TYR A 18 2.60 -18.24 -11.53
C TYR A 18 2.05 -19.54 -10.95
N TYR A 19 1.08 -19.42 -10.06
CA TYR A 19 0.29 -20.57 -9.62
C TYR A 19 -0.55 -21.08 -10.80
N SER A 20 -0.46 -22.38 -11.06
CA SER A 20 -1.41 -23.14 -11.88
C SER A 20 -2.19 -24.01 -10.91
N SER A 21 -3.38 -23.56 -10.52
CA SER A 21 -4.15 -24.14 -9.42
C SER A 21 -5.58 -24.43 -9.88
N ALA A 22 -6.14 -25.56 -9.47
CA ALA A 22 -7.57 -25.84 -9.66
C ALA A 22 -8.44 -24.95 -8.74
N LEU A 23 -7.86 -24.36 -7.69
CA LEU A 23 -8.51 -23.34 -6.87
C LEU A 23 -8.39 -21.99 -7.55
N SER A 24 -9.54 -21.44 -7.96
CA SER A 24 -9.67 -20.17 -8.67
C SER A 24 -9.02 -18.98 -7.96
N GLU A 25 -8.91 -19.05 -6.64
CA GLU A 25 -8.41 -17.98 -5.79
C GLU A 25 -6.90 -17.79 -5.88
N PHE A 26 -6.18 -18.79 -6.41
CA PHE A 26 -4.74 -18.73 -6.61
C PHE A 26 -4.35 -18.77 -8.08
N ASP A 27 -5.25 -19.19 -8.98
CA ASP A 27 -4.92 -19.32 -10.39
C ASP A 27 -4.50 -17.98 -11.01
N GLY A 28 -3.39 -17.99 -11.74
CA GLY A 28 -2.80 -16.79 -12.34
C GLY A 28 -2.14 -15.81 -11.34
N LYS A 29 -2.13 -16.09 -10.03
CA LYS A 29 -1.37 -15.28 -9.08
C LYS A 29 0.12 -15.56 -9.19
N ILE A 30 0.94 -14.55 -8.91
CA ILE A 30 2.41 -14.71 -8.87
C ILE A 30 2.76 -15.62 -7.71
N LYS A 31 3.44 -16.72 -8.00
CA LYS A 31 3.96 -17.68 -7.04
C LYS A 31 5.34 -17.30 -6.55
N SER A 32 6.19 -16.81 -7.44
CA SER A 32 7.52 -16.33 -7.06
C SER A 32 8.07 -15.29 -8.03
N ILE A 33 8.99 -14.48 -7.51
CA ILE A 33 9.85 -13.58 -8.28
C ILE A 33 11.28 -13.94 -7.89
N ASP A 34 12.05 -14.46 -8.84
CA ASP A 34 13.36 -15.06 -8.63
C ASP A 34 13.33 -16.12 -7.50
N ASP A 35 14.08 -15.89 -6.42
CA ASP A 35 14.16 -16.78 -5.26
C ASP A 35 13.10 -16.47 -4.18
N LYS A 36 12.30 -15.41 -4.35
CA LYS A 36 11.29 -14.98 -3.38
C LYS A 36 9.95 -15.62 -3.68
N GLN A 37 9.53 -16.54 -2.81
CA GLN A 37 8.18 -17.12 -2.85
C GLN A 37 7.16 -16.10 -2.34
N ILE A 38 5.96 -16.11 -2.92
CA ILE A 38 4.82 -15.34 -2.45
C ILE A 38 3.77 -16.32 -1.93
N GLU A 39 3.52 -16.30 -0.62
CA GLU A 39 2.44 -17.08 -0.02
C GLU A 39 1.15 -16.28 0.02
N TYR A 40 0.02 -16.97 -0.07
CA TYR A 40 -1.30 -16.37 0.07
C TYR A 40 -2.08 -17.07 1.18
N TYR A 41 -2.96 -16.32 1.85
CA TYR A 41 -3.90 -16.87 2.80
C TYR A 41 -4.93 -17.75 2.10
N LEU A 42 -5.05 -19.00 2.54
CA LEU A 42 -6.22 -19.84 2.30
C LEU A 42 -7.10 -19.75 3.56
N SER A 43 -8.22 -19.05 3.46
CA SER A 43 -9.06 -18.74 4.62
C SER A 43 -10.54 -18.91 4.28
N ALA A 44 -11.31 -19.45 5.23
CA ALA A 44 -12.77 -19.43 5.14
C ALA A 44 -13.36 -18.02 5.33
N LEU A 45 -12.58 -17.10 5.90
CA LEU A 45 -12.94 -15.68 5.99
C LEU A 45 -12.58 -15.00 4.67
N SER A 46 -13.61 -14.51 3.98
CA SER A 46 -13.51 -13.87 2.67
C SER A 46 -12.55 -12.68 2.65
N GLU A 47 -12.39 -12.00 3.79
CA GLU A 47 -11.59 -10.81 3.97
C GLU A 47 -10.09 -11.08 3.95
N PHE A 48 -9.68 -12.34 4.13
CA PHE A 48 -8.28 -12.76 4.05
C PHE A 48 -8.01 -13.68 2.87
N ASN A 49 -9.01 -14.40 2.37
CA ASN A 49 -8.80 -15.40 1.35
C ASN A 49 -8.14 -14.82 0.09
N GLY A 50 -7.04 -15.45 -0.34
CA GLY A 50 -6.26 -15.01 -1.48
C GLY A 50 -5.42 -13.75 -1.27
N LYS A 51 -5.36 -13.15 -0.07
CA LYS A 51 -4.45 -12.04 0.23
C LYS A 51 -3.02 -12.53 0.41
N VAL A 52 -2.04 -11.69 0.12
CA VAL A 52 -0.60 -12.01 0.29
C VAL A 52 -0.31 -12.20 1.78
N LYS A 53 0.22 -13.36 2.14
CA LYS A 53 0.62 -13.70 3.50
C LYS A 53 2.10 -13.40 3.75
N SER A 54 2.94 -13.62 2.74
CA SER A 54 4.37 -13.31 2.81
C SER A 54 4.99 -13.18 1.43
N ILE A 55 6.13 -12.49 1.37
CA ILE A 55 7.04 -12.43 0.23
C ILE A 55 8.44 -12.74 0.76
N GLY A 56 9.00 -13.89 0.39
CA GLY A 56 10.21 -14.42 1.00
C GLY A 56 10.07 -14.51 2.53
N ASN A 57 10.98 -13.84 3.25
CA ASN A 57 10.98 -13.81 4.72
C ASN A 57 10.15 -12.65 5.32
N THR A 58 9.50 -11.85 4.49
CA THR A 58 8.69 -10.72 4.94
C THR A 58 7.23 -11.13 5.02
N SER A 59 6.66 -11.15 6.22
CA SER A 59 5.24 -11.41 6.45
C SER A 59 4.39 -10.17 6.17
N VAL A 60 3.12 -10.39 5.83
CA VAL A 60 2.08 -9.36 5.76
C VAL A 60 0.94 -9.78 6.69
N GLU A 61 0.65 -8.96 7.69
CA GLU A 61 -0.49 -9.18 8.58
C GLU A 61 -1.67 -8.30 8.18
N TYR A 62 -2.88 -8.75 8.52
CA TYR A 62 -4.12 -8.00 8.29
C TYR A 62 -4.91 -7.83 9.59
N TYR A 63 -5.66 -6.74 9.70
CA TYR A 63 -6.59 -6.52 10.80
C TYR A 63 -7.79 -7.46 10.70
N LEU A 64 -8.07 -8.19 11.78
CA LEU A 64 -9.39 -8.75 12.06
C LEU A 64 -10.09 -7.78 13.01
N SER A 65 -11.04 -7.01 12.50
CA SER A 65 -11.64 -5.89 13.24
C SER A 65 -13.16 -5.94 13.16
N ALA A 66 -13.82 -5.64 14.28
CA ALA A 66 -15.26 -5.39 14.30
C ALA A 66 -15.65 -4.05 13.67
N ILE A 67 -14.69 -3.14 13.48
CA ILE A 67 -14.86 -1.88 12.77
C ILE A 67 -14.67 -2.16 11.27
N PRO A 68 -15.74 -2.06 10.44
CA PRO A 68 -15.70 -2.42 9.02
C PRO A 68 -14.61 -1.69 8.24
N GLU A 69 -14.32 -0.44 8.62
CA GLU A 69 -13.31 0.40 7.98
C GLU A 69 -11.88 -0.12 8.15
N PHE A 70 -11.64 -1.07 9.08
CA PHE A 70 -10.32 -1.67 9.30
C PHE A 70 -10.25 -3.14 8.93
N ASN A 71 -11.38 -3.85 8.88
CA ASN A 71 -11.35 -5.29 8.66
C ASN A 71 -10.70 -5.66 7.31
N GLY A 72 -9.74 -6.56 7.33
CA GLY A 72 -8.96 -6.97 6.16
C GLY A 72 -7.91 -5.95 5.69
N LYS A 73 -7.74 -4.80 6.33
CA LYS A 73 -6.65 -3.87 5.98
C LYS A 73 -5.29 -4.38 6.46
N ILE A 74 -4.20 -3.98 5.80
CA ILE A 74 -2.84 -4.38 6.19
C ILE A 74 -2.54 -3.81 7.57
N LYS A 75 -2.14 -4.66 8.50
CA LYS A 75 -1.72 -4.30 9.85
C LYS A 75 -0.21 -4.09 9.94
N SER A 76 0.57 -4.91 9.23
CA SER A 76 2.02 -4.78 9.19
C SER A 76 2.61 -5.47 7.97
N ILE A 77 3.82 -5.04 7.60
CA ILE A 77 4.68 -5.68 6.59
C ILE A 77 6.07 -5.83 7.22
N GLY A 78 6.48 -7.06 7.51
CA GLY A 78 7.68 -7.34 8.29
C GLY A 78 7.63 -6.61 9.64
N ASN A 79 8.62 -5.75 9.90
CA ASN A 79 8.71 -4.95 11.13
C ASN A 79 8.05 -3.56 11.04
N LYS A 80 7.37 -3.25 9.93
CA LYS A 80 6.71 -1.95 9.71
C LYS A 80 5.21 -2.11 9.98
N ASN A 81 4.73 -1.46 11.03
CA ASN A 81 3.29 -1.38 11.32
C ASN A 81 2.61 -0.37 10.39
N VAL A 82 1.35 -0.64 10.05
CA VAL A 82 0.49 0.27 9.30
C VAL A 82 -0.65 0.72 10.22
N GLU A 83 -0.71 2.01 10.51
CA GLU A 83 -1.80 2.58 11.30
C GLU A 83 -2.83 3.25 10.39
N TYR A 84 -4.08 3.29 10.85
CA TYR A 84 -5.17 3.97 10.17
C TYR A 84 -5.81 5.01 11.09
N TYR A 85 -6.36 6.07 10.51
CA TYR A 85 -7.16 7.03 11.24
C TYR A 85 -8.48 6.39 11.70
N LEU A 86 -8.74 6.43 13.00
CA LEU A 86 -10.07 6.26 13.58
C LEU A 86 -10.55 7.64 14.01
N SER A 87 -11.42 8.27 13.22
CA SER A 87 -11.89 9.62 13.47
C SER A 87 -13.42 9.68 13.48
N ALA A 88 -13.99 10.60 14.23
CA ALA A 88 -15.39 10.99 14.07
C ALA A 88 -15.62 11.74 12.73
N LEU A 89 -14.54 12.12 12.05
CA LEU A 89 -14.55 12.83 10.78
C LEU A 89 -14.65 11.85 9.61
N PRO A 90 -15.77 11.81 8.87
CA PRO A 90 -16.01 10.81 7.82
C PRO A 90 -14.94 10.79 6.72
N GLY A 91 -14.35 11.96 6.43
CA GLY A 91 -13.43 12.13 5.31
C GLY A 91 -12.05 11.49 5.49
N ILE A 92 -11.66 11.08 6.71
CA ILE A 92 -10.32 10.53 6.98
C ILE A 92 -10.33 9.16 7.64
N THR A 93 -11.46 8.69 8.17
CA THR A 93 -11.53 7.38 8.81
C THR A 93 -11.18 6.26 7.84
N GLY A 94 -10.32 5.35 8.29
CA GLY A 94 -9.80 4.26 7.47
C GLY A 94 -8.67 4.66 6.52
N LYS A 95 -8.29 5.94 6.40
CA LYS A 95 -7.09 6.32 5.63
C LYS A 95 -5.82 5.95 6.40
N ILE A 96 -4.74 5.63 5.67
CA ILE A 96 -3.44 5.30 6.26
C ILE A 96 -2.93 6.51 7.02
N LYS A 97 -2.61 6.34 8.29
CA LYS A 97 -2.00 7.34 9.17
C LYS A 97 -0.48 7.22 9.17
N SER A 98 0.05 6.01 9.20
CA SER A 98 1.48 5.77 9.15
C SER A 98 1.85 4.39 8.59
N ILE A 99 3.09 4.27 8.11
CA ILE A 99 3.75 3.02 7.76
C ILE A 99 5.17 3.09 8.34
N GLY A 100 5.42 2.38 9.46
CA GLY A 100 6.66 2.55 10.21
C GLY A 100 6.87 4.00 10.66
N SER A 101 7.98 4.62 10.25
CA SER A 101 8.33 6.02 10.55
C SER A 101 7.68 7.04 9.59
N ILE A 102 7.05 6.57 8.51
CA ILE A 102 6.37 7.43 7.53
C ILE A 102 4.98 7.77 8.05
N LYS A 103 4.64 9.05 8.09
CA LYS A 103 3.35 9.61 8.51
C LYS A 103 2.66 10.30 7.35
N PHE A 104 1.33 10.16 7.31
CA PHE A 104 0.46 10.76 6.32
C PHE A 104 -0.48 11.74 7.01
N GLU A 105 -0.50 12.99 6.54
CA GLU A 105 -1.50 13.98 6.94
C GLU A 105 -2.49 14.21 5.81
N TYR A 106 -3.73 14.49 6.17
CA TYR A 106 -4.80 14.79 5.21
C TYR A 106 -5.36 16.18 5.46
N ASN A 107 -5.77 16.84 4.38
CA ASN A 107 -6.52 18.07 4.46
C ASN A 107 -7.89 17.78 5.08
N TYR A 108 -8.20 18.55 6.12
CA TYR A 108 -9.52 18.59 6.73
C TYR A 108 -9.85 20.04 7.03
N SER A 109 -10.59 20.65 6.10
CA SER A 109 -10.91 22.07 6.08
C SER A 109 -12.42 22.34 6.15
N GLY A 110 -13.25 21.29 6.00
CA GLY A 110 -14.69 21.43 5.81
C GLY A 110 -15.06 21.94 4.41
N SER A 111 -14.08 22.09 3.51
CA SER A 111 -14.27 22.50 2.13
C SER A 111 -14.17 21.29 1.20
N SER A 112 -15.18 21.12 0.35
CA SER A 112 -15.40 19.88 -0.41
C SER A 112 -14.30 19.53 -1.41
N LYS A 113 -13.47 20.49 -1.82
CA LYS A 113 -12.47 20.28 -2.88
C LYS A 113 -11.16 19.63 -2.40
N SER A 114 -10.78 19.85 -1.14
CA SER A 114 -9.52 19.34 -0.59
C SER A 114 -9.70 18.33 0.53
N ASP A 115 -10.89 18.20 1.10
CA ASP A 115 -11.13 17.29 2.23
C ASP A 115 -10.80 15.83 1.88
N GLY A 116 -10.00 15.19 2.73
CA GLY A 116 -9.54 13.83 2.55
C GLY A 116 -8.38 13.67 1.55
N LYS A 117 -7.91 14.74 0.89
CA LYS A 117 -6.70 14.73 0.07
C LYS A 117 -5.45 14.68 0.95
N VAL A 118 -4.40 14.02 0.49
CA VAL A 118 -3.10 13.98 1.18
C VAL A 118 -2.53 15.39 1.23
N LYS A 119 -2.24 15.87 2.43
CA LYS A 119 -1.64 17.17 2.70
C LYS A 119 -0.12 17.07 2.73
N SER A 120 0.41 16.06 3.42
CA SER A 120 1.85 15.81 3.50
C SER A 120 2.15 14.35 3.79
N ILE A 121 3.33 13.91 3.39
CA ILE A 121 3.93 12.64 3.78
C ILE A 121 5.30 13.01 4.38
N GLN A 122 5.58 12.53 5.58
CA GLN A 122 6.80 12.85 6.32
C GLN A 122 7.40 11.56 6.84
N ASN A 123 8.73 11.43 6.83
CA ASN A 123 9.42 10.35 7.50
C ASN A 123 10.21 10.93 8.67
N GLU A 124 10.03 10.38 9.87
CA GLU A 124 10.82 10.82 11.03
C GLU A 124 12.31 10.48 10.80
N GLY A 125 13.11 11.50 10.46
CA GLY A 125 14.55 11.38 10.22
C GLY A 125 15.04 11.84 8.84
N ASP A 126 14.14 12.17 7.92
CA ASP A 126 14.53 12.67 6.58
C ASP A 126 14.97 14.14 6.62
N ASP A 127 15.97 14.46 5.79
CA ASP A 127 16.35 15.85 5.48
C ASP A 127 15.29 16.45 4.54
N PRO A 128 14.57 17.51 4.96
CA PRO A 128 13.51 18.13 4.16
C PRO A 128 14.01 18.77 2.86
N GLU A 129 15.32 18.96 2.66
CA GLU A 129 15.91 19.53 1.43
C GLU A 129 16.47 18.48 0.46
N SER A 130 16.31 17.18 0.73
CA SER A 130 16.80 16.09 -0.14
C SER A 130 16.00 15.93 -1.44
N GLU A 131 16.58 15.31 -2.47
CA GLU A 131 15.86 14.94 -3.72
C GLU A 131 14.60 14.09 -3.44
N ASP A 132 14.59 13.33 -2.34
CA ASP A 132 13.45 12.55 -1.86
C ASP A 132 12.21 13.42 -1.55
N ALA A 133 12.40 14.71 -1.25
CA ALA A 133 11.31 15.66 -1.04
C ALA A 133 10.54 15.99 -2.33
N LEU A 134 11.24 16.10 -3.48
CA LEU A 134 10.61 16.36 -4.78
C LEU A 134 9.83 15.14 -5.28
N ASP A 135 10.37 13.94 -5.08
CA ASP A 135 9.66 12.69 -5.39
C ASP A 135 8.41 12.54 -4.53
N THR A 136 8.51 12.88 -3.25
CA THR A 136 7.37 12.91 -2.33
C THR A 136 6.29 13.91 -2.79
N TYR A 137 6.67 15.10 -3.25
CA TYR A 137 5.74 16.08 -3.80
C TYR A 137 4.98 15.55 -5.03
N TYR A 138 5.68 15.00 -6.02
CA TYR A 138 5.03 14.44 -7.22
C TYR A 138 4.17 13.22 -6.89
N PHE A 139 4.55 12.45 -5.88
CA PHE A 139 3.73 11.35 -5.40
C PHE A 139 2.41 11.84 -4.79
N ILE A 140 2.44 12.86 -3.92
CA ILE A 140 1.24 13.49 -3.34
C ILE A 140 0.33 14.05 -4.45
N GLU A 141 0.90 14.74 -5.44
CA GLU A 141 0.16 15.26 -6.59
C GLU A 141 -0.57 14.15 -7.34
N ARG A 142 0.07 13.00 -7.56
CA ARG A 142 -0.56 11.84 -8.23
C ARG A 142 -1.67 11.23 -7.38
N LEU A 143 -1.47 11.09 -6.06
CA LEU A 143 -2.49 10.58 -5.15
C LEU A 143 -3.75 11.46 -5.13
N ASN A 144 -3.58 12.77 -5.24
CA ASN A 144 -4.66 13.76 -5.13
C ASN A 144 -5.43 14.03 -6.44
N ARG A 145 -5.02 13.42 -7.55
CA ARG A 145 -5.67 13.51 -8.87
C ARG A 145 -6.72 12.41 -9.12
N GLN A 146 -6.79 11.40 -8.26
CA GLN A 146 -7.74 10.30 -8.35
C GLN A 146 -9.12 10.68 -7.83
#